data_AF-A0A2A2JRP5-F1
#
_entry.id   AF-A0A2A2JRP5-F1
#
_cell.length_a   1.000
_cell.length_b   1.000
_cell.length_c   1.000
_cell.angle_alpha   90.00
_cell.angle_beta   90.00
_cell.angle_gamma   90.00
#
_symmetry.space_group_name_H-M   'P 1'
#
loop_
_entity.id
_entity.type
_entity.pdbx_description
1 polymer ?
#
loop_
_entity_poly.entity_id
_entity_poly.type
_entity_poly.pdbx_seq_one_letter_code
_entity_poly.pdbx_strand_id
1 'polypeptide(L)'
;MTVATQLNHKKELRSVPPPKLPSIVDIKNAIPAHCFIKDTFTSVRYLIQDLLLMAALYLILSPVEHYFGWLGLFAWYWAYGFVGFALFVVGHDAGHGSFSDYEWLNDICGHIAHAPLLAPYWPWQKSHRQHHQVCRIITLT
;
A
#
# COMPACT_ATOMS: atom_id res chain seq x y z
N MET A 1 -29.32 -16.73 21.95
CA MET A 1 -28.31 -17.13 22.96
C MET A 1 -28.55 -16.36 24.24
N THR A 2 -28.56 -17.01 25.41
CA THR A 2 -28.81 -16.33 26.69
C THR A 2 -27.52 -15.72 27.24
N VAL A 3 -27.65 -14.72 28.12
CA VAL A 3 -26.51 -14.02 28.76
C VAL A 3 -25.62 -15.00 29.53
N ALA A 4 -26.22 -16.02 30.17
CA ALA A 4 -25.48 -17.07 30.88
C ALA A 4 -24.57 -17.89 29.95
N THR A 5 -25.03 -18.22 28.74
CA THR A 5 -24.23 -18.94 27.74
C THR A 5 -23.03 -18.11 27.26
N GLN A 6 -23.20 -16.79 27.09
CA GLN A 6 -22.12 -15.88 26.69
C GLN A 6 -21.05 -15.74 27.79
N LEU A 7 -21.46 -15.65 29.05
CA LEU A 7 -20.55 -15.53 30.19
C LEU A 7 -19.74 -16.82 30.40
N ASN A 8 -20.38 -17.98 30.26
CA ASN A 8 -19.71 -19.27 30.37
C ASN A 8 -18.70 -19.48 29.22
N HIS A 9 -19.06 -19.12 27.99
CA HIS A 9 -18.14 -19.19 26.85
C HIS A 9 -16.93 -18.25 27.02
N LYS A 10 -17.14 -17.02 27.53
CA LYS A 10 -16.05 -16.09 27.84
C LYS A 10 -15.14 -16.59 28.97
N LYS A 11 -15.70 -17.34 29.93
CA LYS A 11 -14.93 -17.97 31.01
C LYS A 11 -14.07 -19.12 30.48
N GLU A 12 -14.59 -19.94 29.58
CA GLU A 12 -13.81 -21.00 28.90
C GLU A 12 -12.69 -20.44 28.01
N LEU A 13 -12.98 -19.40 27.21
CA LEU A 13 -11.97 -18.75 26.37
C LEU A 13 -10.81 -18.14 27.18
N ARG A 14 -11.08 -17.71 28.42
CA ARG A 14 -10.05 -17.18 29.33
C ARG A 14 -9.23 -18.28 30.03
N SER A 15 -9.74 -19.51 30.09
CA SER A 15 -9.02 -20.65 30.69
C SER A 15 -8.05 -21.32 29.74
N VAL A 16 -8.16 -21.08 28.43
CA VAL A 16 -7.17 -21.54 27.45
C VAL A 16 -5.99 -20.56 27.48
N PRO A 17 -4.77 -21.00 27.85
CA PRO A 17 -3.60 -20.13 27.76
C PRO A 17 -3.43 -19.68 26.30
N PRO A 18 -3.14 -18.39 26.05
CA PRO A 18 -2.97 -17.91 24.69
C PRO A 18 -1.89 -18.74 23.99
N PRO A 19 -2.07 -19.10 22.72
CA PRO A 19 -1.04 -19.82 21.99
C PRO A 19 0.26 -19.02 22.05
N LYS A 20 1.39 -19.70 22.25
CA LYS A 20 2.71 -19.07 22.22
C LYS A 20 2.99 -18.64 20.78
N LEU A 21 2.64 -17.40 20.46
CA LEU A 21 2.91 -16.81 19.15
C LEU A 21 4.42 -16.55 19.00
N PRO A 22 4.97 -16.73 17.79
CA PRO A 22 6.34 -16.35 17.51
C PRO A 22 6.55 -14.86 17.77
N SER A 23 7.71 -14.50 18.29
CA SER A 23 8.10 -13.09 18.43
C SER A 23 8.37 -12.49 17.05
N ILE A 24 8.40 -11.16 16.97
CA ILE A 24 8.78 -10.44 15.73
C ILE A 24 10.19 -10.87 15.27
N VAL A 25 11.08 -11.17 16.22
CA VAL A 25 12.44 -11.63 15.93
C VAL A 25 12.42 -13.02 15.30
N ASP A 26 11.60 -13.94 15.82
CA ASP A 26 11.44 -15.28 15.24
C ASP A 26 10.91 -15.20 13.80
N ILE A 27 9.98 -14.27 13.54
CA ILE A 27 9.45 -14.02 12.19
C ILE A 27 10.53 -13.42 11.27
N LYS A 28 11.26 -12.39 11.71
CA LYS A 28 12.35 -11.78 10.90
C LYS A 28 13.43 -12.81 10.58
N ASN A 29 13.82 -13.65 11.53
CA ASN A 29 14.84 -14.69 11.33
C ASN A 29 14.40 -15.82 10.40
N ALA A 30 13.09 -16.04 10.23
CA ALA A 30 12.56 -17.00 9.28
C ALA A 30 12.58 -16.50 7.82
N ILE A 31 12.71 -15.18 7.61
CA ILE A 31 12.72 -14.56 6.28
C ILE A 31 14.16 -14.50 5.76
N PRO A 32 14.43 -14.92 4.50
CA PRO A 32 15.76 -14.83 3.92
C PRO A 32 16.32 -13.40 3.90
N ALA A 33 17.62 -13.24 4.16
CA ALA A 33 18.28 -11.94 4.23
C ALA A 33 18.12 -11.10 2.94
N HIS A 34 18.07 -11.74 1.77
CA HIS A 34 17.91 -11.05 0.49
C HIS A 34 16.54 -10.37 0.34
N CYS A 35 15.51 -10.79 1.09
CA CYS A 35 14.19 -10.14 1.08
C CYS A 35 14.19 -8.77 1.78
N PHE A 36 15.24 -8.45 2.54
CA PHE A 36 15.40 -7.15 3.19
C PHE A 36 16.25 -6.16 2.36
N ILE A 37 16.77 -6.60 1.22
CA ILE A 37 17.55 -5.74 0.32
C ILE A 37 16.58 -4.96 -0.56
N LYS A 38 16.61 -3.63 -0.44
CA LYS A 38 15.79 -2.74 -1.26
C LYS A 38 16.49 -2.44 -2.57
N ASP A 39 15.80 -2.63 -3.69
CA ASP A 39 16.31 -2.27 -5.01
C ASP A 39 15.71 -0.93 -5.46
N THR A 40 16.47 0.14 -5.21
CA THR A 40 16.05 1.51 -5.57
C THR A 40 15.86 1.70 -7.06
N PHE A 41 16.66 1.02 -7.90
CA PHE A 41 16.53 1.15 -9.35
C PHE A 41 15.20 0.54 -9.82
N THR A 42 14.86 -0.64 -9.31
CA THR A 42 13.58 -1.28 -9.59
C THR A 42 12.41 -0.42 -9.12
N SER A 43 12.47 0.15 -7.91
CA SER A 43 11.46 1.07 -7.38
C SER A 43 11.26 2.31 -8.26
N VAL A 44 12.34 2.96 -8.67
CA VAL A 44 12.30 4.13 -9.57
C VAL A 44 11.75 3.76 -10.95
N ARG A 45 12.09 2.58 -11.47
CA ARG A 45 11.53 2.07 -12.73
C ARG A 45 10.01 1.94 -12.67
N TYR A 46 9.46 1.40 -11.58
CA TYR A 46 8.01 1.30 -11.40
C TYR A 46 7.36 2.69 -11.30
N LEU A 47 7.95 3.61 -10.54
CA LEU A 47 7.46 4.99 -10.46
C LEU A 47 7.34 5.64 -11.85
N ILE A 48 8.42 5.55 -12.65
CA ILE A 48 8.44 6.13 -14.00
C ILE A 48 7.43 5.43 -14.90
N GLN A 49 7.37 4.10 -14.86
CA GLN A 49 6.44 3.31 -15.65
C GLN A 49 4.99 3.72 -15.39
N ASP A 50 4.60 3.85 -14.12
CA ASP A 50 3.23 4.19 -13.73
C ASP A 50 2.87 5.63 -14.13
N LEU A 51 3.80 6.58 -14.00
CA LEU A 51 3.61 7.95 -14.49
C LEU A 51 3.45 8.00 -16.01
N LEU A 52 4.25 7.23 -16.76
CA LEU A 52 4.15 7.15 -18.22
C LEU A 52 2.83 6.51 -18.65
N LEU A 53 2.39 5.44 -17.97
CA LEU A 53 1.10 4.80 -18.24
C LEU A 53 -0.06 5.75 -17.96
N MET A 54 0.00 6.49 -16.85
CA MET A 54 -1.01 7.48 -16.50
C MET A 54 -1.08 8.60 -17.55
N ALA A 55 0.08 9.13 -17.97
CA ALA A 55 0.16 10.13 -19.03
C ALA A 55 -0.36 9.60 -20.37
N ALA A 56 0.02 8.37 -20.75
CA ALA A 56 -0.47 7.74 -21.98
C ALA A 56 -1.99 7.56 -21.97
N LEU A 57 -2.56 7.08 -20.86
CA LEU A 57 -4.01 6.95 -20.70
C LEU A 57 -4.70 8.32 -20.82
N TYR A 58 -4.14 9.37 -20.23
CA TYR A 58 -4.67 10.73 -20.36
C TYR A 58 -4.69 11.20 -21.82
N LEU A 59 -3.60 10.96 -22.57
CA LEU A 59 -3.50 11.38 -23.98
C LEU A 59 -4.49 10.66 -24.90
N ILE A 60 -4.88 9.41 -24.59
CA ILE A 60 -5.86 8.66 -25.39
C ILE A 60 -7.31 8.87 -24.95
N LEU A 61 -7.58 9.68 -23.93
CA LEU A 61 -8.94 9.88 -23.42
C LEU A 61 -9.90 10.36 -24.52
N SER A 62 -9.50 11.41 -25.25
CA SER A 62 -10.33 12.00 -26.32
C SER A 62 -10.66 11.01 -27.45
N PRO A 63 -9.70 10.28 -28.05
CA PRO A 63 -10.04 9.27 -29.04
C PRO A 63 -10.85 8.11 -28.46
N VAL A 64 -10.60 7.71 -27.20
CA VAL A 64 -11.40 6.64 -26.56
C VAL A 64 -12.88 7.07 -26.45
N GLU A 65 -13.13 8.29 -26.00
CA GLU A 65 -14.48 8.86 -25.95
C GLU A 65 -15.12 8.93 -27.34
N HIS A 66 -14.37 9.42 -28.33
CA HIS A 66 -14.88 9.63 -29.69
C HIS A 66 -15.28 8.31 -30.38
N TYR A 67 -14.43 7.29 -30.32
CA TYR A 67 -14.64 6.04 -31.07
C TYR A 67 -15.47 5.00 -30.31
N PHE A 68 -15.43 5.01 -28.98
CA PHE A 68 -16.05 3.96 -28.14
C PHE A 68 -17.14 4.50 -27.20
N GLY A 69 -17.37 5.82 -27.18
CA GLY A 69 -18.42 6.46 -26.40
C GLY A 69 -18.37 6.11 -24.92
N TRP A 70 -19.56 5.93 -24.32
CA TRP A 70 -19.70 5.69 -22.89
C TRP A 70 -19.09 4.36 -22.40
N LEU A 71 -19.11 3.30 -23.23
CA LEU A 71 -18.48 2.02 -22.90
C LEU A 71 -16.95 2.13 -22.88
N GLY A 72 -16.38 2.87 -23.85
CA GLY A 72 -14.96 3.19 -23.87
C GLY A 72 -14.53 3.99 -22.67
N LEU A 73 -15.29 5.04 -22.33
CA LEU A 73 -15.06 5.84 -21.14
C LEU A 73 -15.13 5.01 -19.85
N PHE A 74 -16.10 4.11 -19.73
CA PHE A 74 -16.21 3.23 -18.58
C PHE A 74 -14.96 2.34 -18.43
N ALA A 75 -14.52 1.69 -19.51
CA ALA A 75 -13.30 0.88 -19.50
C ALA A 75 -12.05 1.73 -19.19
N TRP A 76 -11.99 2.96 -19.73
CA TRP A 76 -10.91 3.90 -19.48
C TRP A 76 -10.84 4.32 -18.01
N TYR A 77 -11.97 4.61 -17.35
CA TYR A 77 -11.98 4.96 -15.93
C TYR A 77 -11.43 3.84 -15.06
N TRP A 78 -11.76 2.59 -15.36
CA TRP A 78 -11.17 1.44 -14.67
C TRP A 78 -9.66 1.35 -14.90
N ALA A 79 -9.21 1.45 -16.15
CA ALA A 79 -7.79 1.41 -16.48
C ALA A 79 -7.01 2.53 -15.77
N TYR A 80 -7.51 3.77 -15.83
CA TYR A 80 -6.91 4.92 -15.17
C TYR A 80 -6.89 4.76 -13.64
N GLY A 81 -7.98 4.25 -13.06
CA GLY A 81 -8.08 3.93 -11.64
C GLY A 81 -7.07 2.88 -11.19
N PHE A 82 -6.90 1.79 -11.96
CA PHE A 82 -5.90 0.75 -11.64
C PHE A 82 -4.47 1.29 -11.70
N VAL A 83 -4.13 2.08 -12.71
CA VAL A 83 -2.80 2.72 -12.79
C VAL A 83 -2.60 3.72 -11.66
N GLY A 84 -3.63 4.50 -11.31
CA GLY A 84 -3.60 5.41 -10.16
C GLY A 84 -3.40 4.67 -8.83
N PHE A 85 -4.03 3.51 -8.66
CA PHE A 85 -3.81 2.69 -7.48
C PHE A 85 -2.40 2.06 -7.46
N ALA A 86 -1.88 1.62 -8.59
CA ALA A 86 -0.49 1.14 -8.69
C ALA A 86 0.51 2.23 -8.27
N LEU A 87 0.34 3.44 -8.81
CA LEU A 87 1.16 4.60 -8.44
C LEU A 87 1.03 4.95 -6.94
N PHE A 88 -0.17 4.84 -6.38
CA PHE A 88 -0.40 5.01 -4.95
C PHE A 88 0.38 3.99 -4.11
N VAL A 89 0.44 2.72 -4.54
CA VAL A 89 1.22 1.69 -3.85
C VAL A 89 2.72 2.02 -3.86
N VAL A 90 3.25 2.51 -4.98
CA VAL A 90 4.65 2.95 -5.06
C VAL A 90 4.94 4.08 -4.08
N GLY A 91 4.06 5.09 -4.01
CA GLY A 91 4.17 6.17 -3.03
C GLY A 91 3.98 5.72 -1.58
N HIS A 92 3.10 4.73 -1.36
CA HIS A 92 2.90 4.09 -0.06
C HIS A 92 4.17 3.39 0.43
N ASP A 93 4.86 2.67 -0.44
CA ASP A 93 6.10 1.97 -0.13
C ASP A 93 7.24 2.94 0.16
N ALA A 94 7.26 4.09 -0.51
CA ALA A 94 8.12 5.20 -0.15
C ALA A 94 7.79 5.73 1.26
N GLY A 95 6.50 5.86 1.58
CA GLY A 95 6.00 6.24 2.90
C GLY A 95 6.42 5.32 4.05
N HIS A 96 6.62 4.03 3.77
CA HIS A 96 7.15 3.03 4.72
C HIS A 96 8.67 2.90 4.71
N GLY A 97 9.36 3.52 3.76
CA GLY A 97 10.80 3.41 3.60
C GLY A 97 11.28 2.09 2.98
N SER A 98 10.37 1.31 2.35
CA SER A 98 10.73 0.11 1.57
C SER A 98 11.16 0.44 0.13
N PHE A 99 10.85 1.65 -0.36
CA PHE A 99 11.22 2.09 -1.71
C PHE A 99 12.74 2.19 -1.92
N SER A 100 13.47 2.78 -0.96
CA SER A 100 14.93 2.90 -0.96
C SER A 100 15.48 3.00 0.46
N ASP A 101 16.81 2.89 0.62
CA ASP A 101 17.49 3.10 1.90
C ASP A 101 17.67 4.59 2.27
N TYR A 102 17.33 5.50 1.36
CA TYR A 102 17.50 6.94 1.57
C TYR A 102 16.14 7.61 1.86
N GLU A 103 15.95 8.11 3.08
CA GLU A 103 14.70 8.76 3.49
C GLU A 103 14.33 9.97 2.61
N TRP A 104 15.30 10.83 2.28
CA TRP A 104 15.08 11.99 1.42
C TRP A 104 14.60 11.59 0.01
N LEU A 105 15.10 10.47 -0.52
CA LEU A 105 14.69 9.98 -1.84
C LEU A 105 13.27 9.43 -1.78
N ASN A 106 12.95 8.69 -0.72
CA ASN A 106 11.60 8.19 -0.47
C ASN A 106 10.60 9.35 -0.37
N ASP A 107 10.93 10.42 0.34
CA ASP A 107 10.05 11.58 0.47
C ASP A 107 9.81 12.28 -0.87
N ILE A 108 10.87 12.52 -1.66
CA ILE A 108 10.73 13.13 -2.98
C ILE A 108 9.89 12.24 -3.91
N CYS A 109 10.22 10.95 -4.00
CA CYS A 109 9.50 10.00 -4.85
C CYS A 109 8.04 9.82 -4.39
N GLY A 110 7.78 9.79 -3.09
CA GLY A 110 6.44 9.73 -2.52
C GLY A 110 5.61 10.96 -2.85
N HIS A 111 6.19 12.15 -2.76
CA HIS A 111 5.53 13.39 -3.20
C HIS A 111 5.21 13.37 -4.70
N ILE A 112 6.14 12.93 -5.54
CA ILE A 112 5.94 12.81 -6.99
C ILE A 112 4.82 11.81 -7.30
N ALA A 113 4.82 10.64 -6.65
CA ALA A 113 3.81 9.60 -6.87
C ALA A 113 2.41 10.03 -6.44
N HIS A 114 2.30 10.73 -5.30
CA HIS A 114 1.01 11.12 -4.75
C HIS A 114 0.42 12.40 -5.38
N ALA A 115 1.23 13.25 -6.01
CA ALA A 115 0.77 14.51 -6.58
C ALA A 115 -0.35 14.35 -7.64
N PRO A 116 -0.24 13.45 -8.64
CA PRO A 116 -1.31 13.20 -9.61
C PRO A 116 -2.60 12.66 -8.98
N LEU A 117 -2.50 12.04 -7.81
CA LEU A 117 -3.62 11.44 -7.09
C LEU A 117 -4.35 12.43 -6.17
N LEU A 118 -3.86 13.67 -6.09
CA LEU A 118 -4.35 14.71 -5.18
C LEU A 118 -4.32 14.26 -3.71
N ALA A 119 -3.42 13.32 -3.39
CA ALA A 119 -3.20 12.84 -2.04
C ALA A 119 -2.02 13.60 -1.43
N PRO A 120 -2.18 14.41 -0.37
CA PRO A 120 -1.04 15.09 0.22
C PRO A 120 -0.15 14.06 0.93
N TYR A 121 1.05 13.80 0.38
CA TYR A 121 1.94 12.72 0.82
C TYR A 121 2.25 12.73 2.32
N TRP A 122 2.78 13.82 2.89
CA TRP A 122 3.11 13.85 4.32
C TRP A 122 1.90 13.68 5.26
N PRO A 123 0.78 14.41 5.08
CA PRO A 123 -0.42 14.13 5.86
C PRO A 123 -0.88 12.68 5.75
N TRP A 124 -0.86 12.13 4.54
CA TRP A 124 -1.19 10.74 4.29
C TRP A 124 -0.23 9.79 5.04
N GLN A 125 1.08 9.93 4.84
CA GLN A 125 2.14 9.13 5.49
C GLN A 125 1.99 9.14 7.02
N LYS A 126 1.74 10.31 7.62
CA LYS A 126 1.53 10.45 9.06
C LYS A 126 0.27 9.69 9.53
N SER A 127 -0.86 9.92 8.87
CA SER A 127 -2.12 9.24 9.21
C SER A 127 -2.04 7.73 9.01
N HIS A 128 -1.34 7.28 7.97
CA HIS A 128 -1.14 5.89 7.64
C HIS A 128 -0.24 5.17 8.65
N ARG A 129 0.85 5.83 9.07
CA ARG A 129 1.69 5.33 10.17
C ARG A 129 0.90 5.13 11.46
N GLN A 130 -0.01 6.06 11.79
CA GLN A 130 -0.91 5.92 12.94
C GLN A 130 -1.89 4.75 12.76
N HIS A 131 -2.44 4.57 11.56
CA HIS A 131 -3.28 3.42 11.22
C HIS A 131 -2.55 2.09 11.48
N HIS A 132 -1.31 1.94 11.03
CA HIS A 132 -0.50 0.73 11.24
C HIS A 132 -0.13 0.48 12.71
N GLN A 133 0.12 1.54 13.48
CA GLN A 133 0.39 1.43 14.92
C GLN A 133 -0.79 0.83 15.69
N VAL A 134 -2.03 1.22 15.34
CA VAL A 134 -3.25 0.74 16.02
C VAL A 134 -3.69 -0.63 15.49
N CYS A 135 -3.48 -0.91 14.20
CA CYS A 135 -3.91 -2.16 13.57
C CYS A 135 -2.95 -3.34 13.82
N ARG A 136 -1.77 -3.13 14.43
CA ARG A 136 -0.72 -4.16 14.65
C ARG A 136 -0.35 -4.92 13.36
N ILE A 137 -0.34 -4.24 12.22
CA ILE A 137 0.37 -4.76 11.04
C ILE A 137 1.84 -4.42 11.26
N ILE A 138 2.64 -5.46 11.51
CA ILE A 138 4.06 -5.34 11.78
C ILE A 138 4.74 -4.92 10.47
N THR A 139 5.18 -3.68 10.36
CA THR A 139 6.18 -3.28 9.39
C THR A 139 7.48 -3.98 9.81
N LEU A 140 7.85 -5.06 9.11
CA LEU A 140 9.05 -5.86 9.39
C LEU A 140 10.35 -5.20 8.86
N THR A 141 10.24 -3.98 8.34
CA THR A 141 11.37 -3.14 7.99
C THR A 141 12.22 -2.77 9.20
#